data_AF-Q4D812-F1
#
_entry.id   AF-Q4D812-F1
#
_cell.length_a   1.000
_cell.length_b   1.000
_cell.length_c   1.000
_cell.angle_alpha   90.00
_cell.angle_beta   90.00
_cell.angle_gamma   90.00
#
_symmetry.space_group_name_H-M   'P 1'
#
loop_
_entity.id
_entity.type
_entity.pdbx_description
1 polymer ?
#
loop_
_entity_poly.entity_id
_entity_poly.type
_entity_poly.pdbx_seq_one_letter_code
_entity_poly.pdbx_strand_id
1 'polypeptide(L)'
;MDDDTSDGPPPERSARVRPKHRSALPAVRRQRAVDPRFSDLYGTVDQKQFEVHYKFLREQQEEEETHRRNRIRRLKCIARRGELEASGADLEEYDLSETEREVFGEDHLDELSAMKLLPLQDVQRELQQLQRESQLHVSRTKGRHVQSSRDTLRKEIIKREALAVKEGKKQRPFIPKRAHLKREILADTFERLERKGGKGAVEKYVGRKSRR
;
A
#
# COMPACT_ATOMS: atom_id res chain seq x y z
N MET A 1 7.60 -58.24 7.52
CA MET A 1 6.87 -58.99 8.55
C MET A 1 7.78 -58.96 9.76
N ASP A 2 7.55 -58.04 10.69
CA ASP A 2 8.17 -58.08 12.02
C ASP A 2 7.07 -57.70 13.01
N ASP A 3 6.20 -58.68 13.29
CA ASP A 3 5.26 -58.64 14.42
C ASP A 3 6.07 -58.88 15.70
N ASP A 4 6.77 -57.85 16.18
CA ASP A 4 7.53 -57.86 17.45
C ASP A 4 6.62 -57.62 18.67
N THR A 5 5.42 -58.21 18.67
CA THR A 5 4.54 -58.27 19.86
C THR A 5 4.44 -59.69 20.42
N SER A 6 5.52 -60.48 20.27
CA SER A 6 5.68 -61.66 21.10
C SER A 6 5.91 -61.22 22.54
N ASP A 7 4.90 -61.47 23.38
CA ASP A 7 4.89 -61.29 24.84
C ASP A 7 5.80 -62.34 25.52
N GLY A 8 7.04 -62.40 25.05
CA GLY A 8 8.09 -63.24 25.59
C GLY A 8 8.91 -62.49 26.64
N PRO A 9 9.57 -63.20 27.56
CA PRO A 9 10.40 -62.59 28.57
C PRO A 9 11.50 -61.71 27.94
N PRO A 10 11.87 -60.60 28.60
CA PRO A 10 12.82 -59.64 28.07
C PRO A 10 14.15 -60.32 27.72
N PRO A 11 14.80 -59.93 26.61
CA PRO A 11 16.01 -60.59 26.15
C PRO A 11 17.11 -60.52 27.21
N GLU A 12 17.81 -61.64 27.43
CA GLU A 12 18.94 -61.72 28.37
C GLU A 12 19.98 -60.67 28.01
N ARG A 13 20.24 -59.75 28.94
CA ARG A 13 21.20 -58.66 28.75
C ARG A 13 22.60 -59.15 29.10
N SER A 14 23.51 -59.08 28.13
CA SER A 14 24.94 -59.30 28.39
C SER A 14 25.50 -58.20 29.30
N ALA A 15 26.16 -58.61 30.40
CA ALA A 15 26.86 -57.69 31.31
C ALA A 15 28.00 -56.89 30.64
N ARG A 16 28.37 -57.23 29.40
CA ARG A 16 29.45 -56.57 28.65
C ARG A 16 28.99 -55.36 27.82
N VAL A 17 27.68 -55.10 27.70
CA VAL A 17 27.15 -54.02 26.85
C VAL A 17 26.58 -52.87 27.68
N ARG A 18 27.26 -51.71 27.67
CA ARG A 18 26.78 -50.49 28.36
C ARG A 18 25.54 -49.91 27.67
N PRO A 19 24.46 -49.55 28.40
CA PRO A 19 23.25 -49.02 27.80
C PRO A 19 23.46 -47.62 27.23
N LYS A 20 22.90 -47.36 26.03
CA LYS A 20 22.88 -46.03 25.42
C LYS A 20 21.94 -45.13 26.23
N HIS A 21 22.48 -44.15 26.95
CA HIS A 21 21.70 -43.14 27.66
C HIS A 21 20.92 -42.29 26.65
N ARG A 22 19.66 -42.64 26.38
CA ARG A 22 18.71 -41.75 25.72
C ARG A 22 18.16 -40.83 26.80
N SER A 23 18.71 -39.63 26.97
CA SER A 23 17.99 -38.61 27.74
C SER A 23 16.76 -38.23 26.94
N ALA A 24 15.59 -38.70 27.37
CA ALA A 24 14.30 -38.36 26.76
C ALA A 24 13.88 -36.91 27.04
N LEU A 25 14.71 -36.12 27.73
CA LEU A 25 14.41 -34.73 28.04
C LEU A 25 14.73 -33.86 26.82
N PRO A 26 13.72 -33.22 26.19
CA PRO A 26 13.97 -32.32 25.07
C PRO A 26 14.80 -31.13 25.56
N ALA A 27 15.90 -30.85 24.87
CA ALA A 27 16.73 -29.69 25.17
C ALA A 27 15.89 -28.41 25.01
N VAL A 28 15.59 -27.73 26.11
CA VAL A 28 14.88 -26.45 26.11
C VAL A 28 15.79 -25.41 25.43
N ARG A 29 15.51 -25.10 24.16
CA ARG A 29 16.23 -24.06 23.43
C ARG A 29 15.90 -22.72 24.09
N ARG A 30 16.90 -22.02 24.64
CA ARG A 30 16.74 -20.65 25.16
C ARG A 30 16.20 -19.77 24.03
N GLN A 31 14.99 -19.23 24.20
CA GLN A 31 14.44 -18.27 23.24
C GLN A 31 15.26 -16.97 23.29
N ARG A 32 15.41 -16.31 22.13
CA ARG A 32 16.12 -15.03 22.04
C ARG A 32 15.40 -14.00 22.91
N ALA A 33 16.13 -13.11 23.56
CA ALA A 33 15.54 -11.95 24.22
C ALA A 33 14.85 -11.09 23.15
N VAL A 34 13.53 -11.19 23.06
CA VAL A 34 12.70 -10.33 22.22
C VAL A 34 12.27 -9.15 23.09
N ASP A 35 12.36 -7.94 22.56
CA ASP A 35 11.82 -6.74 23.21
C ASP A 35 10.34 -7.01 23.57
N PRO A 36 9.94 -6.82 24.84
CA PRO A 36 8.62 -7.21 25.32
C PRO A 36 7.47 -6.60 24.52
N ARG A 37 7.68 -5.41 23.93
CA ARG A 37 6.70 -4.73 23.06
C ARG A 37 6.34 -5.53 21.81
N PHE A 38 7.22 -6.42 21.37
CA PHE A 38 7.05 -7.27 20.19
C PHE A 38 6.95 -8.75 20.57
N SER A 39 6.70 -9.07 21.84
CA SER A 39 6.43 -10.45 22.22
C SER A 39 5.05 -10.87 21.71
N ASP A 40 4.92 -12.13 21.28
CA ASP A 40 3.65 -12.71 20.84
C ASP A 40 2.56 -12.65 21.92
N LEU A 41 2.94 -12.41 23.19
CA LEU A 41 2.03 -12.27 24.33
C LEU A 41 1.17 -11.00 24.27
N TYR A 42 1.62 -9.92 23.59
CA TYR A 42 0.83 -8.68 23.48
C TYR A 42 -0.16 -8.67 22.31
N GLY A 43 -0.33 -9.81 21.63
CA GLY A 43 -1.32 -9.97 20.56
C GLY A 43 -0.89 -9.35 19.22
N THR A 44 -1.54 -9.79 18.14
CA THR A 44 -1.35 -9.17 16.82
C THR A 44 -1.86 -7.74 16.85
N VAL A 45 -1.13 -6.78 16.25
CA VAL A 45 -1.59 -5.39 16.10
C VAL A 45 -2.98 -5.39 15.46
N ASP A 46 -4.01 -5.03 16.24
CA ASP A 46 -5.35 -4.88 15.70
C ASP A 46 -5.39 -3.60 14.86
N GLN A 47 -5.38 -3.79 13.55
CA GLN A 47 -5.44 -2.70 12.59
C GLN A 47 -6.68 -1.83 12.79
N LYS A 48 -7.80 -2.40 13.27
CA LYS A 48 -9.03 -1.62 13.51
C LYS A 48 -8.85 -0.68 14.69
N GLN A 49 -8.30 -1.16 15.81
CA GLN A 49 -8.00 -0.32 16.97
C GLN A 49 -6.98 0.75 16.61
N PHE A 50 -5.94 0.40 15.85
CA PHE A 50 -4.96 1.37 15.36
C PHE A 50 -5.65 2.46 14.51
N GLU A 51 -6.54 2.09 13.60
CA GLU A 51 -7.25 3.07 12.78
C GLU A 51 -8.21 3.96 13.58
N VAL A 52 -8.81 3.46 14.66
CA VAL A 52 -9.65 4.25 15.56
C VAL A 52 -8.80 5.25 16.35
N HIS A 53 -7.67 4.81 16.91
CA HIS A 53 -6.82 5.66 17.76
C HIS A 53 -5.91 6.61 16.98
N TYR A 54 -5.51 6.24 15.75
CA TYR A 54 -4.56 6.99 14.93
C TYR A 54 -5.16 7.47 13.61
N LYS A 55 -6.48 7.68 13.56
CA LYS A 55 -7.17 8.25 12.39
C LYS A 55 -6.54 9.58 11.95
N PHE A 56 -6.17 10.42 12.92
CA PHE A 56 -5.55 11.72 12.70
C PHE A 56 -4.27 11.66 11.85
N LEU A 57 -3.52 10.55 11.86
CA LEU A 57 -2.35 10.41 10.99
C LEU A 57 -2.71 10.35 9.51
N ARG A 58 -3.88 9.80 9.16
CA ARG A 58 -4.39 9.82 7.78
C ARG A 58 -4.87 11.21 7.42
N GLU A 59 -5.60 11.86 8.32
CA GLU A 59 -6.12 13.21 8.13
C GLU A 59 -4.97 14.21 7.92
N GLN A 60 -3.93 14.17 8.76
CA GLN A 60 -2.71 14.98 8.60
C GLN A 60 -2.00 14.70 7.26
N GLN A 61 -1.90 13.45 6.82
CA GLN A 61 -1.31 13.13 5.52
C GLN A 61 -2.13 13.69 4.35
N GLU A 62 -3.46 13.65 4.46
CA GLU A 62 -4.37 14.22 3.48
C GLU A 62 -4.28 15.75 3.45
N GLU A 63 -4.23 16.40 4.61
CA GLU A 63 -4.01 17.85 4.75
C GLU A 63 -2.66 18.29 4.19
N GLU A 64 -1.58 17.57 4.49
CA GLU A 64 -0.26 17.84 3.89
C GLU A 64 -0.29 17.67 2.37
N GLU A 65 -1.04 16.68 1.85
CA GLU A 65 -1.18 16.51 0.42
C GLU A 65 -1.99 17.63 -0.23
N THR A 66 -3.10 18.07 0.36
CA THR A 66 -3.89 19.20 -0.16
C THR A 66 -3.07 20.48 -0.12
N HIS A 67 -2.39 20.76 0.99
CA HIS A 67 -1.47 21.89 1.12
C HIS A 67 -0.37 21.84 0.06
N ARG A 68 0.30 20.69 -0.11
CA ARG A 68 1.35 20.50 -1.13
C ARG A 68 0.82 20.75 -2.53
N ARG A 69 -0.37 20.22 -2.87
CA ARG A 69 -1.00 20.46 -4.18
C ARG A 69 -1.34 21.92 -4.40
N ASN A 70 -1.85 22.61 -3.38
CA ASN A 70 -2.14 24.04 -3.42
C ASN A 70 -0.88 24.86 -3.64
N ARG A 71 0.19 24.56 -2.88
CA ARG A 71 1.51 25.18 -3.04
C ARG A 71 2.08 24.97 -4.45
N ILE A 72 2.00 23.74 -4.98
CA ILE A 72 2.41 23.44 -6.37
C ILE A 72 1.63 24.29 -7.38
N ARG A 73 0.32 24.48 -7.20
CA ARG A 73 -0.49 25.32 -8.10
C ARG A 73 -0.02 26.77 -8.08
N ARG A 74 0.22 27.34 -6.90
CA ARG A 74 0.73 28.73 -6.75
C ARG A 74 2.11 28.90 -7.39
N LEU A 75 3.03 27.99 -7.09
CA LEU A 75 4.38 28.00 -7.68
C LEU A 75 4.35 27.89 -9.21
N LYS A 76 3.41 27.12 -9.79
CA LYS A 76 3.24 27.06 -11.25
C LYS A 76 2.78 28.38 -11.85
N CYS A 77 1.85 29.08 -11.20
CA CYS A 77 1.41 30.40 -11.66
C CYS A 77 2.57 31.39 -11.67
N ILE A 78 3.36 31.42 -10.59
CA ILE A 78 4.50 32.33 -10.46
C ILE A 78 5.63 31.95 -11.41
N ALA A 79 5.94 30.66 -11.56
CA ALA A 79 6.94 30.20 -12.52
C ALA A 79 6.54 30.59 -13.95
N ARG A 80 5.27 30.41 -14.32
CA ARG A 80 4.75 30.82 -15.64
C ARG A 80 4.87 32.33 -15.84
N ARG A 81 4.52 33.13 -14.82
CA ARG A 81 4.69 34.58 -14.86
C ARG A 81 6.16 34.98 -15.05
N GLY A 82 7.07 34.43 -14.25
CA GLY A 82 8.50 34.73 -14.36
C GLY A 82 9.13 34.27 -15.68
N GLU A 83 8.64 33.18 -16.27
CA GLU A 83 9.04 32.75 -17.62
C GLU A 83 8.58 33.73 -18.71
N LEU A 84 7.38 34.30 -18.56
CA LEU A 84 6.85 35.33 -19.46
C LEU A 84 7.62 36.66 -19.32
N GLU A 85 7.89 37.09 -18.09
CA GLU A 85 8.76 38.24 -17.78
C GLU A 85 10.14 38.08 -18.44
N ALA A 86 10.75 36.90 -18.34
CA ALA A 86 12.04 36.62 -18.97
C ALA A 86 11.97 36.59 -20.50
N SER A 87 10.83 36.23 -21.09
CA SER A 87 10.62 36.25 -22.55
C SER A 87 10.33 37.64 -23.13
N GLY A 88 10.09 38.64 -22.27
CA GLY A 88 9.73 40.00 -22.69
C GLY A 88 8.29 40.15 -23.18
N ALA A 89 7.38 39.26 -22.77
CA ALA A 89 5.96 39.38 -23.08
C ALA A 89 5.30 40.49 -22.22
N ASP A 90 4.31 41.19 -22.77
CA ASP A 90 3.57 42.25 -22.06
C ASP A 90 2.87 41.66 -20.83
N LEU A 91 3.24 42.19 -19.66
CA LEU A 91 2.75 41.70 -18.36
C LEU A 91 1.31 42.10 -18.09
N GLU A 92 0.82 43.19 -18.70
CA GLU A 92 -0.54 43.67 -18.53
C GLU A 92 -1.57 42.66 -19.08
N GLU A 93 -1.26 41.96 -20.18
CA GLU A 93 -2.13 40.89 -20.70
C GLU A 93 -2.16 39.65 -19.79
N TYR A 94 -1.16 39.49 -18.93
CA TYR A 94 -1.00 38.37 -18.01
C TYR A 94 -0.91 38.83 -16.56
N ASP A 95 -1.59 39.91 -16.21
CA ASP A 95 -1.75 40.32 -14.83
C ASP A 95 -2.71 39.34 -14.17
N LEU A 96 -2.19 38.17 -13.81
CA LEU A 96 -2.94 37.06 -13.24
C LEU A 96 -3.59 37.42 -11.91
N SER A 97 -3.45 38.66 -11.41
CA SER A 97 -3.96 39.11 -10.11
C SER A 97 -5.47 38.86 -9.92
N GLU A 98 -6.30 39.10 -10.94
CA GLU A 98 -7.74 38.80 -10.89
C GLU A 98 -7.98 37.28 -10.91
N THR A 99 -7.33 36.56 -11.82
CA THR A 99 -7.43 35.09 -11.88
C THR A 99 -6.84 34.40 -10.64
N GLU A 100 -5.86 35.02 -9.97
CA GLU A 100 -5.21 34.54 -8.75
C GLU A 100 -6.18 34.65 -7.59
N ARG A 101 -6.90 35.78 -7.47
CA ARG A 101 -7.95 35.97 -6.47
C ARG A 101 -9.08 34.96 -6.64
N GLU A 102 -9.54 34.74 -7.87
CA GLU A 102 -10.59 33.75 -8.16
C GLU A 102 -10.13 32.31 -7.89
N VAL A 103 -8.89 31.95 -8.24
CA VAL A 103 -8.41 30.56 -8.16
C VAL A 103 -7.89 30.18 -6.77
N PHE A 104 -7.29 31.13 -6.04
CA PHE A 104 -6.64 30.87 -4.74
C PHE A 104 -7.40 31.45 -3.55
N GLY A 105 -8.29 32.41 -3.74
CA GLY A 105 -8.97 33.10 -2.65
C GLY A 105 -8.09 34.16 -1.97
N GLU A 106 -8.71 34.97 -1.11
CA GLU A 106 -8.08 36.12 -0.45
C GLU A 106 -6.97 35.71 0.53
N ASP A 107 -7.16 34.61 1.26
CA ASP A 107 -6.23 34.11 2.30
C ASP A 107 -4.81 33.78 1.78
N HIS A 108 -4.64 33.64 0.46
CA HIS A 108 -3.36 33.25 -0.15
C HIS A 108 -2.67 34.39 -0.92
N LEU A 109 -3.25 35.58 -0.95
CA LEU A 109 -2.70 36.71 -1.69
C LEU A 109 -1.36 37.20 -1.10
N ASP A 110 -1.24 37.21 0.22
CA ASP A 110 0.00 37.60 0.92
C ASP A 110 1.14 36.62 0.63
N GLU A 111 0.84 35.32 0.57
CA GLU A 111 1.85 34.33 0.19
C GLU A 111 2.26 34.45 -1.28
N LEU A 112 1.29 34.72 -2.17
CA LEU A 112 1.56 34.94 -3.59
C LEU A 112 2.44 36.17 -3.80
N SER A 113 2.15 37.27 -3.10
CA SER A 113 2.96 38.49 -3.18
C SER A 113 4.38 38.26 -2.65
N ALA A 114 4.55 37.54 -1.55
CA ALA A 114 5.86 37.14 -1.03
C ALA A 114 6.64 36.26 -2.02
N MET A 115 5.96 35.32 -2.68
CA MET A 115 6.61 34.46 -3.68
C MET A 115 6.99 35.20 -4.98
N LYS A 116 6.27 36.27 -5.37
CA LYS A 116 6.65 37.11 -6.52
C LYS A 116 8.00 37.81 -6.33
N LEU A 117 8.44 38.00 -5.08
CA LEU A 117 9.74 38.58 -4.74
C LEU A 117 10.88 37.56 -4.75
N LEU A 118 10.57 36.26 -4.84
CA LEU A 118 11.59 35.21 -4.85
C LEU A 118 12.23 35.07 -6.24
N PRO A 119 13.53 34.75 -6.31
CA PRO A 119 14.18 34.41 -7.57
C PRO A 119 13.47 33.24 -8.27
N LEU A 120 13.27 33.34 -9.59
CA LEU A 120 12.60 32.30 -10.39
C LEU A 120 13.25 30.92 -10.24
N GLN A 121 14.58 30.88 -10.08
CA GLN A 121 15.32 29.63 -9.89
C GLN A 121 14.90 28.91 -8.60
N ASP A 122 14.66 29.65 -7.52
CA ASP A 122 14.28 29.05 -6.23
C ASP A 122 12.82 28.58 -6.26
N VAL A 123 11.93 29.33 -6.92
CA VAL A 123 10.54 28.91 -7.20
C VAL A 123 10.51 27.60 -7.99
N GLN A 124 11.33 27.49 -9.06
CA GLN A 124 11.42 26.28 -9.88
C GLN A 124 12.01 25.09 -9.10
N ARG A 125 13.02 25.32 -8.26
CA ARG A 125 13.60 24.27 -7.38
C ARG A 125 12.58 23.74 -6.39
N GLU A 126 11.86 24.62 -5.70
CA GLU A 126 10.79 24.24 -4.77
C GLU A 126 9.69 23.46 -5.51
N LEU A 127 9.27 23.95 -6.69
CA LEU A 127 8.26 23.28 -7.50
C LEU A 127 8.69 21.85 -7.88
N GLN A 128 9.94 21.67 -8.32
CA GLN A 128 10.47 20.35 -8.66
C GLN A 128 10.52 19.43 -7.43
N GLN A 129 10.92 19.94 -6.27
CA GLN A 129 10.93 19.19 -5.02
C GLN A 129 9.53 18.71 -4.63
N LEU A 130 8.56 19.63 -4.56
CA LEU A 130 7.18 19.29 -4.18
C LEU A 130 6.52 18.36 -5.19
N GLN A 131 6.84 18.48 -6.48
CA GLN A 131 6.37 17.54 -7.50
C GLN A 131 6.93 16.13 -7.27
N ARG A 132 8.22 15.99 -6.94
CA ARG A 132 8.83 14.69 -6.60
C ARG A 132 8.17 14.08 -5.36
N GLU A 133 7.99 14.87 -4.31
CA GLU A 133 7.32 14.42 -3.07
C GLU A 133 5.87 13.99 -3.33
N SER A 134 5.13 14.77 -4.13
CA SER A 134 3.77 14.43 -4.53
C SER A 134 3.72 13.13 -5.33
N GLN A 135 4.65 12.92 -6.27
CA GLN A 135 4.74 11.68 -7.02
C GLN A 135 5.07 10.48 -6.13
N LEU A 136 6.00 10.65 -5.18
CA LEU A 136 6.33 9.63 -4.18
C LEU A 136 5.11 9.28 -3.33
N HIS A 137 4.38 10.28 -2.82
CA HIS A 137 3.14 10.08 -2.08
C HIS A 137 2.12 9.28 -2.89
N VAL A 138 1.86 9.70 -4.14
CA VAL A 138 0.93 9.04 -5.06
C VAL A 138 1.36 7.60 -5.35
N SER A 139 2.65 7.32 -5.51
CA SER A 139 3.14 5.95 -5.72
C SER A 139 2.92 5.05 -4.50
N ARG A 140 3.18 5.56 -3.28
CA ARG A 140 2.98 4.85 -2.01
C ARG A 140 1.51 4.54 -1.78
N THR A 141 0.64 5.53 -1.93
CA THR A 141 -0.81 5.39 -1.74
C THR A 141 -1.44 4.46 -2.78
N LYS A 142 -1.07 4.59 -4.07
CA LYS A 142 -1.51 3.66 -5.12
C LYS A 142 -1.09 2.22 -4.82
N GLY A 143 0.15 2.00 -4.38
CA GLY A 143 0.64 0.67 -3.99
C GLY A 143 -0.20 0.04 -2.88
N ARG A 144 -0.48 0.82 -1.82
CA ARG A 144 -1.32 0.39 -0.70
C ARG A 144 -2.75 0.09 -1.13
N HIS A 145 -3.35 0.95 -1.94
CA HIS A 145 -4.72 0.77 -2.43
C HIS A 145 -4.88 -0.47 -3.33
N VAL A 146 -3.89 -0.74 -4.20
CA VAL A 146 -3.89 -1.95 -5.04
C VAL A 146 -3.77 -3.21 -4.19
N GLN A 147 -2.92 -3.20 -3.15
CA GLN A 147 -2.78 -4.33 -2.23
C GLN A 147 -4.07 -4.57 -1.44
N SER A 148 -4.66 -3.51 -0.86
CA SER A 148 -5.90 -3.63 -0.09
C SER A 148 -7.05 -4.14 -0.96
N SER A 149 -7.21 -3.63 -2.18
CA SER A 149 -8.22 -4.13 -3.13
C SER A 149 -7.99 -5.59 -3.52
N ARG A 150 -6.75 -6.05 -3.61
CA ARG A 150 -6.46 -7.47 -3.89
C ARG A 150 -6.86 -8.36 -2.71
N ASP A 151 -6.58 -7.89 -1.50
CA ASP A 151 -6.86 -8.64 -0.28
C ASP A 151 -8.36 -8.68 0.03
N THR A 152 -9.12 -7.61 -0.29
CA THR A 152 -10.59 -7.63 -0.20
C THR A 152 -11.19 -8.63 -1.18
N LEU A 153 -10.78 -8.62 -2.45
CA LEU A 153 -11.23 -9.61 -3.44
C LEU A 153 -10.90 -11.04 -3.00
N ARG A 154 -9.70 -11.28 -2.47
CA ARG A 154 -9.30 -12.60 -1.95
C ARG A 154 -10.22 -13.04 -0.81
N LYS A 155 -10.53 -12.14 0.14
CA LYS A 155 -11.46 -12.40 1.25
C LYS A 155 -12.86 -12.69 0.74
N GLU A 156 -13.34 -11.95 -0.27
CA GLU A 156 -14.65 -12.17 -0.89
C GLU A 156 -14.75 -13.52 -1.57
N ILE A 157 -13.73 -13.93 -2.34
CA ILE A 157 -13.71 -15.24 -3.00
C ILE A 157 -13.76 -16.36 -1.95
N ILE A 158 -12.93 -16.26 -0.89
CA ILE A 158 -12.94 -17.23 0.21
C ILE A 158 -14.31 -17.27 0.91
N LYS A 159 -14.94 -16.10 1.11
CA LYS A 159 -16.28 -16.01 1.69
C LYS A 159 -17.34 -16.66 0.81
N ARG A 160 -17.32 -16.43 -0.52
CA ARG A 160 -18.22 -17.07 -1.48
C ARG A 160 -18.06 -18.60 -1.49
N GLU A 161 -16.82 -19.09 -1.44
CA GLU A 161 -16.52 -20.52 -1.34
C GLU A 161 -17.03 -21.12 -0.02
N ALA A 162 -16.85 -20.43 1.11
CA ALA A 162 -17.37 -20.87 2.40
C ALA A 162 -18.91 -20.91 2.41
N LEU A 163 -19.58 -19.93 1.80
CA LEU A 163 -21.03 -19.93 1.64
C LEU A 163 -21.52 -21.09 0.76
N ALA A 164 -20.84 -21.38 -0.35
CA ALA A 164 -21.19 -22.51 -1.23
C ALA A 164 -21.08 -23.87 -0.53
N VAL A 165 -20.15 -24.02 0.43
CA VAL A 165 -20.06 -25.21 1.28
C VAL A 165 -21.20 -25.27 2.27
N LYS A 166 -21.52 -24.14 2.91
CA LYS A 166 -22.64 -24.04 3.85
C LYS A 166 -23.99 -24.36 3.18
N GLU A 167 -24.16 -23.96 1.92
CA GLU A 167 -25.33 -24.26 1.10
C GLU A 167 -25.35 -25.70 0.54
N GLY A 168 -24.31 -26.51 0.80
CA GLY A 168 -24.22 -27.89 0.31
C GLY A 168 -23.86 -28.03 -1.17
N LYS A 169 -23.63 -26.93 -1.90
CA LYS A 169 -23.22 -26.94 -3.33
C LYS A 169 -21.82 -27.53 -3.52
N LYS A 170 -20.94 -27.42 -2.51
CA LYS A 170 -19.59 -27.99 -2.50
C LYS A 170 -19.35 -28.75 -1.19
N GLN A 171 -18.61 -29.85 -1.25
CA GLN A 171 -18.31 -30.65 -0.06
C GLN A 171 -17.23 -30.02 0.85
N ARG A 172 -16.28 -29.26 0.28
CA ARG A 172 -15.16 -28.67 1.03
C ARG A 172 -14.80 -27.27 0.52
N PRO A 173 -14.44 -26.32 1.40
CA PRO A 173 -14.03 -24.99 0.98
C PRO A 173 -12.69 -25.08 0.25
N PHE A 174 -12.67 -24.65 -1.00
CA PHE A 174 -11.46 -24.68 -1.82
C PHE A 174 -10.70 -23.36 -1.68
N ILE A 175 -9.44 -23.42 -1.21
CA ILE A 175 -8.56 -22.25 -1.25
C ILE A 175 -8.16 -22.01 -2.71
N PRO A 176 -8.52 -20.88 -3.32
CA PRO A 176 -8.25 -20.65 -4.73
C PRO A 176 -6.75 -20.69 -5.03
N LYS A 177 -6.37 -21.46 -6.06
CA LYS A 177 -4.99 -21.46 -6.59
C LYS A 177 -4.61 -20.05 -7.05
N ARG A 178 -3.32 -19.72 -7.01
CA ARG A 178 -2.76 -18.42 -7.45
C ARG A 178 -3.23 -18.03 -8.87
N ALA A 179 -3.33 -19.00 -9.79
CA ALA A 179 -3.79 -18.77 -11.15
C ALA A 179 -5.26 -18.33 -11.21
N HIS A 180 -6.13 -18.93 -10.40
CA HIS A 180 -7.55 -18.56 -10.32
C HIS A 180 -7.70 -17.14 -9.75
N LEU A 181 -7.01 -16.84 -8.63
CA LEU A 181 -7.02 -15.48 -8.07
C LEU A 181 -6.55 -14.44 -9.08
N LYS A 182 -5.52 -14.74 -9.88
CA LYS A 182 -5.03 -13.83 -10.92
C LYS A 182 -6.09 -13.55 -11.98
N ARG A 183 -6.86 -14.57 -12.41
CA ARG A 183 -7.96 -14.39 -13.39
C ARG A 183 -9.07 -13.52 -12.82
N GLU A 184 -9.51 -13.78 -11.60
CA GLU A 184 -10.54 -12.99 -10.90
C GLU A 184 -10.11 -11.53 -10.71
N ILE A 185 -8.85 -11.31 -10.29
CA ILE A 185 -8.30 -9.95 -10.16
C ILE A 185 -8.29 -9.26 -11.52
N LEU A 186 -7.89 -9.95 -12.59
CA LEU A 186 -7.90 -9.36 -13.93
C LEU A 186 -9.32 -9.02 -14.38
N ALA A 187 -10.29 -9.92 -14.16
CA ALA A 187 -11.69 -9.69 -14.46
C ALA A 187 -12.24 -8.44 -13.73
N ASP A 188 -12.03 -8.33 -12.41
CA ASP A 188 -12.43 -7.15 -11.63
C ASP A 188 -11.72 -5.87 -12.12
N THR A 189 -10.43 -5.94 -12.48
CA THR A 189 -9.74 -4.78 -13.05
C THR A 189 -10.31 -4.35 -14.39
N PHE A 190 -10.69 -5.29 -15.26
CA PHE A 190 -11.32 -4.97 -16.54
C PHE A 190 -12.71 -4.37 -16.35
N GLU A 191 -13.53 -4.96 -15.50
CA GLU A 191 -14.86 -4.45 -15.15
C GLU A 191 -14.80 -3.00 -14.63
N ARG A 192 -13.84 -2.68 -13.75
CA ARG A 192 -13.62 -1.32 -13.26
C ARG A 192 -13.14 -0.36 -14.35
N LEU A 193 -12.26 -0.80 -15.24
CA LEU A 193 -11.77 0.02 -16.35
C LEU A 193 -12.87 0.31 -17.36
N GLU A 194 -13.72 -0.68 -17.68
CA GLU A 194 -14.88 -0.51 -18.55
C GLU A 194 -15.87 0.49 -17.96
N ARG A 195 -16.19 0.37 -16.66
CA ARG A 195 -17.06 1.34 -15.96
C ARG A 195 -16.51 2.76 -15.98
N LYS A 196 -15.20 2.94 -15.78
CA LYS A 196 -14.59 4.27 -15.65
C LYS A 196 -14.30 4.95 -16.98
N GLY A 197 -13.89 4.20 -18.01
CA GLY A 197 -13.41 4.77 -19.27
C GLY A 197 -13.71 3.93 -20.51
N GLY A 198 -14.61 2.95 -20.39
CA GLY A 198 -15.05 2.11 -21.49
C GLY A 198 -13.93 1.26 -22.11
N LYS A 199 -14.18 0.81 -23.35
CA LYS A 199 -13.27 -0.07 -24.11
C LYS A 199 -11.89 0.56 -24.33
N GLY A 200 -11.82 1.88 -24.58
CA GLY A 200 -10.55 2.57 -24.80
C GLY A 200 -9.63 2.57 -23.57
N ALA A 201 -10.18 2.55 -22.35
CA ALA A 201 -9.38 2.42 -21.13
C ALA A 201 -8.80 1.01 -20.96
N VAL A 202 -9.57 -0.01 -21.33
CA VAL A 202 -9.13 -1.42 -21.34
C VAL A 202 -8.00 -1.61 -22.36
N GLU A 203 -8.16 -1.12 -23.58
CA GLU A 203 -7.11 -1.19 -24.62
C GLU A 203 -5.82 -0.51 -24.18
N LYS A 204 -5.90 0.69 -23.58
CA LYS A 204 -4.73 1.37 -23.01
C LYS A 204 -4.08 0.56 -21.87
N TYR A 205 -4.87 -0.17 -21.09
CA TYR A 205 -4.34 -1.05 -20.04
C TYR A 205 -3.60 -2.24 -20.66
N VAL A 206 -4.22 -2.92 -21.63
CA VAL A 206 -3.62 -4.07 -22.32
C VAL A 206 -2.36 -3.65 -23.07
N GLY A 207 -2.38 -2.54 -23.81
CA GLY A 207 -1.22 -2.00 -24.52
C GLY A 207 -0.06 -1.61 -23.61
N ARG A 208 -0.32 -1.13 -22.38
CA ARG A 208 0.74 -0.92 -21.37
C ARG A 208 1.31 -2.22 -20.82
N LYS A 209 0.50 -3.29 -20.77
CA LYS A 209 0.93 -4.60 -20.25
C LYS A 209 1.65 -5.44 -21.29
N SER A 210 1.33 -5.31 -22.57
CA SER A 210 2.03 -6.02 -23.66
C SER A 210 3.41 -5.45 -23.96
N ARG A 211 3.68 -4.18 -23.65
CA ARG A 211 4.99 -3.53 -23.80
C ARG A 211 6.01 -3.94 -22.73
N ARG A 212 5.61 -4.68 -21.70
CA ARG A 212 6.48 -5.17 -20.63
C ARG A 212 6.74 -6.65 -20.82
#